data_AF-A0A524CAF6-F1
#
_entry.id   AF-A0A524CAF6-F1
#
_cell.length_a   1.000
_cell.length_b   1.000
_cell.length_c   1.000
_cell.angle_alpha   90.00
_cell.angle_beta   90.00
_cell.angle_gamma   90.00
#
_symmetry.space_group_name_H-M   'P 1'
#
loop_
_entity.id
_entity.type
_entity.pdbx_description
1 polymer ?
#
loop_
_entity_poly.entity_id
_entity_poly.type
_entity_poly.pdbx_seq_one_letter_code
_entity_poly.pdbx_strand_id
1 'polypeptide(L)'
;MERKKSIDKGNRRKLGVHLTPSDIFIDHIFPYIKDYLYDYVWIDLFCGKGDLIFPILKFIPEDERISFFKHHIFLSDTQEVMVKNCLEKAKEFSIPQKIAENNILCRDNLKNFPDFLKLKQYPLFHITNPPYLYLGYIRKHEEMEPLLQYFEGENMGYQDLYQIALINDLRNELENLIYLIPTNFLFGASVSNKFRLDFLKYYNINKVVIFETQIFDSTGTNILIGFFQKKKNPNLNPSKFKGIKYKNNGIIKRDYKLISTYNFRGGFEFDKFLENYKTNKSPKLSYYLKKDIILKNQGNEEIEVIDTNKFISGRYKTTKLYVNKKLAKKVRENILFVKTIDSGTFQGRAGLYEIQKDFNVDGIFVSKNTYRTCPIQIFFNPLLKLSDQKILKDYFNFTLEYFRERLDSEFLTTYKYSNAEYTRKYLGLSQVRRLIKTFPILELNNEDEALFKKAFLNKNFTQIKNLIKNY
;
A
#
# COMPACT_ATOMS: atom_id res chain seq x y z
N MET A 1 0.51 -33.85 10.43
CA MET A 1 1.46 -32.76 10.10
C MET A 1 0.77 -31.55 9.43
N GLU A 2 -0.16 -31.75 8.50
CA GLU A 2 -0.92 -30.68 7.84
C GLU A 2 -1.84 -29.87 8.77
N ARG A 3 -2.49 -30.53 9.74
CA ARG A 3 -3.34 -29.87 10.75
C ARG A 3 -2.58 -28.92 11.69
N LYS A 4 -1.31 -29.22 12.01
CA LYS A 4 -0.42 -28.31 12.77
C LYS A 4 0.03 -27.12 11.92
N LYS A 5 0.35 -27.34 10.63
CA LYS A 5 0.68 -26.26 9.68
C LYS A 5 -0.49 -25.30 9.44
N SER A 6 -1.73 -25.79 9.39
CA SER A 6 -2.91 -24.92 9.19
C SER A 6 -3.25 -24.08 10.43
N ILE A 7 -3.09 -24.63 11.63
CA ILE A 7 -3.29 -23.91 12.91
C ILE A 7 -2.21 -22.84 13.11
N ASP A 8 -0.94 -23.15 12.82
CA ASP A 8 0.19 -22.20 12.89
C ASP A 8 0.02 -21.06 11.86
N LYS A 9 -0.42 -21.36 10.63
CA LYS A 9 -0.73 -20.34 9.62
C LYS A 9 -1.93 -19.47 10.01
N GLY A 10 -2.94 -20.07 10.66
CA GLY A 10 -4.09 -19.36 11.22
C GLY A 10 -3.66 -18.35 12.28
N ASN A 11 -2.92 -18.79 13.31
CA ASN A 11 -2.46 -17.94 14.41
C ASN A 11 -1.51 -16.82 13.96
N ARG A 12 -0.57 -17.09 13.05
CA ARG A 12 0.30 -16.03 12.49
C ARG A 12 -0.48 -14.95 11.76
N ARG A 13 -1.52 -15.35 11.01
CA ARG A 13 -2.41 -14.40 10.33
C ARG A 13 -3.26 -13.60 11.32
N LYS A 14 -3.63 -14.17 12.48
CA LYS A 14 -4.32 -13.43 13.54
C LYS A 14 -3.45 -12.32 14.14
N LEU A 15 -2.15 -12.60 14.28
CA LEU A 15 -1.20 -11.68 14.90
C LEU A 15 -0.47 -10.78 13.89
N GLY A 16 -0.70 -10.96 12.57
CA GLY A 16 0.02 -10.23 11.52
C GLY A 16 1.52 -10.53 11.44
N VAL A 17 1.98 -11.66 11.99
CA VAL A 17 3.41 -12.01 12.13
C VAL A 17 3.95 -12.72 10.88
N HIS A 18 5.13 -12.31 10.43
CA HIS A 18 5.78 -12.81 9.21
C HIS A 18 7.25 -13.14 9.51
N LEU A 19 7.64 -14.40 9.32
CA LEU A 19 9.01 -14.83 9.59
C LEU A 19 9.93 -14.35 8.47
N THR A 20 11.04 -13.72 8.86
CA THR A 20 12.01 -13.18 7.92
C THR A 20 13.12 -14.19 7.62
N PRO A 21 13.39 -14.53 6.34
CA PRO A 21 14.57 -15.31 5.98
C PRO A 21 15.85 -14.60 6.40
N SER A 22 16.82 -15.33 6.96
CA SER A 22 18.11 -14.76 7.36
C SER A 22 18.89 -14.15 6.20
N ASP A 23 18.68 -14.62 4.97
CA ASP A 23 19.33 -14.07 3.77
C ASP A 23 18.99 -12.59 3.54
N ILE A 24 17.76 -12.16 3.88
CA ILE A 24 17.40 -10.72 3.82
C ILE A 24 18.34 -9.89 4.68
N PHE A 25 18.63 -10.39 5.89
CA PHE A 25 19.53 -9.70 6.79
C PHE A 25 20.94 -9.65 6.20
N ILE A 26 21.49 -10.79 5.80
CA ILE A 26 22.86 -10.90 5.28
C ILE A 26 23.07 -10.03 4.03
N ASP A 27 22.12 -10.04 3.10
CA ASP A 27 22.30 -9.40 1.80
C ASP A 27 22.00 -7.89 1.81
N HIS A 28 21.16 -7.43 2.74
CA HIS A 28 20.60 -6.07 2.67
C HIS A 28 20.79 -5.24 3.92
N ILE A 29 20.80 -5.86 5.10
CA ILE A 29 20.89 -5.17 6.40
C ILE A 29 22.33 -5.20 6.92
N PHE A 30 22.95 -6.37 6.99
CA PHE A 30 24.32 -6.55 7.49
C PHE A 30 25.35 -5.64 6.81
N PRO A 31 25.36 -5.47 5.46
CA PRO A 31 26.33 -4.59 4.81
C PRO A 31 26.17 -3.13 5.21
N TYR A 32 24.99 -2.74 5.71
CA TYR A 32 24.76 -1.40 6.23
C TYR A 32 25.34 -1.25 7.63
N ILE A 33 25.30 -2.29 8.48
CA ILE A 33 25.61 -2.23 9.92
C ILE A 33 26.96 -2.81 10.37
N LYS A 34 27.64 -3.55 9.50
CA LYS A 34 28.83 -4.34 9.83
C LYS A 34 29.98 -3.57 10.50
N ASP A 35 30.10 -2.27 10.24
CA ASP A 35 31.23 -1.46 10.68
C ASP A 35 31.01 -0.81 12.07
N TYR A 36 29.86 -1.05 12.71
CA TYR A 36 29.48 -0.43 13.98
C TYR A 36 28.76 -1.39 14.95
N LEU A 37 29.04 -2.70 14.84
CA LEU A 37 28.38 -3.74 15.66
C LEU A 37 28.54 -3.53 17.17
N TYR A 38 29.67 -2.98 17.63
CA TYR A 38 29.95 -2.74 19.05
C TYR A 38 29.49 -1.36 19.54
N ASP A 39 29.02 -0.50 18.66
CA ASP A 39 28.65 0.89 19.01
C ASP A 39 27.20 0.99 19.53
N TYR A 40 26.39 -0.06 19.33
CA TYR A 40 24.95 -0.03 19.57
C TYR A 40 24.45 -1.23 20.37
N VAL A 41 23.32 -1.04 21.04
CA VAL A 41 22.44 -2.14 21.45
C VAL A 41 21.46 -2.43 20.32
N TRP A 42 21.58 -3.61 19.72
CA TRP A 42 20.70 -4.14 18.70
C TRP A 42 19.46 -4.75 19.33
N ILE A 43 18.31 -4.20 18.95
CA ILE A 43 17.02 -4.65 19.49
C ILE A 43 16.10 -5.12 18.38
N ASP A 44 15.30 -6.13 18.67
CA ASP A 44 14.14 -6.54 17.88
C ASP A 44 12.98 -6.79 18.83
N LEU A 45 12.03 -5.86 18.84
CA LEU A 45 10.87 -5.89 19.73
C LEU A 45 9.70 -6.70 19.16
N PHE A 46 9.86 -7.31 17.98
CA PHE A 46 8.88 -8.20 17.34
C PHE A 46 9.61 -9.40 16.72
N CYS A 47 10.44 -10.05 17.54
CA CYS A 47 11.54 -10.86 17.01
C CYS A 47 11.12 -12.17 16.33
N GLY A 48 9.92 -12.70 16.60
CA GLY A 48 9.54 -14.02 16.12
C GLY A 48 10.58 -15.07 16.52
N LYS A 49 11.27 -15.66 15.55
CA LYS A 49 12.35 -16.63 15.79
C LYS A 49 13.75 -16.00 15.92
N GLY A 50 13.83 -14.67 15.92
CA GLY A 50 15.06 -13.89 16.02
C GLY A 50 15.92 -13.92 14.75
N ASP A 51 15.34 -14.29 13.61
CA ASP A 51 16.06 -14.46 12.33
C ASP A 51 16.65 -13.16 11.77
N LEU A 52 16.24 -12.00 12.30
CA LEU A 52 16.76 -10.67 11.92
C LEU A 52 17.94 -10.18 12.76
N ILE A 53 18.14 -10.69 13.97
CA ILE A 53 19.22 -10.20 14.87
C ILE A 53 20.27 -11.29 15.13
N PHE A 54 19.86 -12.54 15.38
CA PHE A 54 20.82 -13.62 15.63
C PHE A 54 21.91 -13.76 14.57
N PRO A 55 21.68 -13.50 13.26
CA PRO A 55 22.76 -13.54 12.29
C PRO A 55 23.94 -12.60 12.58
N ILE A 56 23.77 -11.55 13.39
CA ILE A 56 24.89 -10.70 13.84
C ILE A 56 25.97 -11.54 14.53
N LEU A 57 25.58 -12.50 15.38
CA LEU A 57 26.52 -13.33 16.14
C LEU A 57 27.44 -14.20 15.27
N LYS A 58 27.05 -14.46 14.02
CA LYS A 58 27.90 -15.18 13.06
C LYS A 58 29.16 -14.38 12.69
N PHE A 59 29.12 -13.06 12.87
CA PHE A 59 30.23 -12.14 12.58
C PHE A 59 30.97 -11.67 13.83
N ILE A 60 30.58 -12.18 15.01
CA ILE A 60 31.27 -11.91 16.27
C ILE A 60 32.19 -13.10 16.59
N PRO A 61 33.45 -12.86 17.00
CA PRO A 61 34.36 -13.90 17.47
C PRO A 61 33.73 -14.78 18.55
N GLU A 62 33.98 -16.10 18.51
CA GLU A 62 33.23 -17.05 19.35
C GLU A 62 33.43 -16.81 20.85
N ASP A 63 34.65 -16.41 21.23
CA ASP A 63 35.06 -16.07 22.59
C ASP A 63 34.41 -14.77 23.10
N GLU A 64 33.97 -13.89 22.20
CA GLU A 64 33.29 -12.64 22.54
C GLU A 64 31.76 -12.74 22.54
N ARG A 65 31.17 -13.76 21.87
CA ARG A 65 29.72 -13.87 21.63
C ARG A 65 28.87 -13.73 22.89
N ILE A 66 29.29 -14.34 24.00
CA ILE A 66 28.55 -14.29 25.27
C ILE A 66 28.49 -12.86 25.81
N SER A 67 29.64 -12.17 25.84
CA SER A 67 29.74 -10.79 26.30
C SER A 67 28.98 -9.86 25.36
N PHE A 68 29.16 -10.04 24.05
CA PHE A 68 28.47 -9.27 23.04
C PHE A 68 26.96 -9.41 23.18
N PHE A 69 26.42 -10.63 23.20
CA PHE A 69 24.99 -10.88 23.33
C PHE A 69 24.42 -10.23 24.59
N LYS A 70 25.09 -10.41 25.75
CA LYS A 70 24.67 -9.87 27.04
C LYS A 70 24.47 -8.34 27.01
N HIS A 71 25.36 -7.61 26.34
CA HIS A 71 25.38 -6.15 26.37
C HIS A 71 24.75 -5.49 25.14
N HIS A 72 24.74 -6.16 23.99
CA HIS A 72 24.39 -5.59 22.70
C HIS A 72 23.16 -6.21 22.03
N ILE A 73 22.56 -7.30 22.53
CA ILE A 73 21.39 -7.92 21.89
C ILE A 73 20.23 -8.05 22.87
N PHE A 74 19.06 -7.49 22.51
CA PHE A 74 17.81 -7.69 23.24
C PHE A 74 16.67 -8.00 22.28
N LEU A 75 15.91 -9.06 22.60
CA LEU A 75 14.83 -9.56 21.76
C LEU A 75 13.55 -9.65 22.58
N SER A 76 12.41 -9.40 21.95
CA SER A 76 11.12 -9.72 22.56
C SER A 76 10.03 -10.00 21.55
N ASP A 77 9.07 -10.82 21.96
CA ASP A 77 7.86 -11.14 21.20
C ASP A 77 6.70 -11.34 22.17
N THR A 78 5.46 -11.13 21.72
CA THR A 78 4.28 -11.38 22.56
C THR A 78 3.94 -12.87 22.66
N GLN A 79 4.47 -13.71 21.76
CA GLN A 79 4.21 -15.14 21.73
C GLN A 79 5.28 -15.93 22.47
N GLU A 80 4.90 -16.63 23.54
CA GLU A 80 5.82 -17.48 24.30
C GLU A 80 6.54 -18.52 23.44
N VAL A 81 5.89 -19.06 22.42
CA VAL A 81 6.49 -20.04 21.50
C VAL A 81 7.65 -19.42 20.70
N MET A 82 7.52 -18.14 20.32
CA MET A 82 8.57 -17.41 19.59
C MET A 82 9.77 -17.12 20.50
N VAL A 83 9.49 -16.69 21.73
CA VAL A 83 10.50 -16.52 22.80
C VAL A 83 11.26 -17.82 23.06
N LYS A 84 10.55 -18.95 23.23
CA LYS A 84 11.18 -20.26 23.42
C LYS A 84 12.09 -20.65 22.24
N ASN A 85 11.64 -20.42 21.00
CA ASN A 85 12.49 -20.66 19.83
C ASN A 85 13.76 -19.79 19.84
N CYS A 86 13.66 -18.52 20.26
CA CYS A 86 14.82 -17.66 20.40
C CYS A 86 15.78 -18.15 21.50
N LEU A 87 15.27 -18.62 22.63
CA LEU A 87 16.09 -19.20 23.71
C LEU A 87 16.85 -20.43 23.23
N GLU A 88 16.19 -21.35 22.52
CA GLU A 88 16.88 -22.52 21.93
C GLU A 88 17.94 -22.09 20.90
N LYS A 89 17.62 -21.12 20.04
CA LYS A 89 18.58 -20.58 19.07
C LYS A 89 19.78 -19.90 19.72
N ALA A 90 19.60 -19.25 20.87
CA ALA A 90 20.72 -18.68 21.62
C ALA A 90 21.70 -19.77 22.10
N LYS A 91 21.20 -20.97 22.44
CA LYS A 91 22.06 -22.12 22.81
C LYS A 91 22.92 -22.60 21.63
N GLU A 92 22.41 -22.52 20.41
CA GLU A 92 23.18 -22.85 19.19
C GLU A 92 24.42 -21.95 19.03
N PHE A 93 24.38 -20.73 19.58
CA PHE A 93 25.52 -19.80 19.64
C PHE A 93 26.29 -19.87 20.97
N SER A 94 26.11 -20.94 21.75
CA SER A 94 26.75 -21.16 23.06
C SER A 94 26.44 -20.08 24.11
N ILE A 95 25.33 -19.36 23.96
CA ILE A 95 24.88 -18.38 24.95
C ILE A 95 24.26 -19.11 26.16
N PRO A 96 24.75 -18.88 27.39
CA PRO A 96 24.19 -19.51 28.59
C PRO A 96 22.73 -19.13 28.80
N GLN A 97 21.91 -20.12 29.21
CA GLN A 97 20.46 -19.96 29.43
C GLN A 97 20.11 -18.72 30.26
N LYS A 98 20.79 -18.52 31.40
CA LYS A 98 20.55 -17.38 32.29
C LYS A 98 20.78 -16.02 31.61
N ILE A 99 21.75 -15.93 30.70
CA ILE A 99 22.01 -14.71 29.93
C ILE A 99 20.94 -14.54 28.85
N ALA A 100 20.59 -15.64 28.16
CA ALA A 100 19.53 -15.64 27.14
C ALA A 100 18.18 -15.17 27.72
N GLU A 101 17.76 -15.68 28.87
CA GLU A 101 16.50 -15.32 29.54
C GLU A 101 16.44 -13.86 29.99
N ASN A 102 17.57 -13.24 30.32
CA ASN A 102 17.61 -11.83 30.69
C ASN A 102 17.44 -10.89 29.48
N ASN A 103 17.78 -11.36 28.29
CA ASN A 103 17.82 -10.55 27.07
C ASN A 103 16.70 -10.89 26.08
N ILE A 104 16.02 -12.04 26.25
CA ILE A 104 14.94 -12.52 25.39
C ILE A 104 13.65 -12.59 26.21
N LEU A 105 12.72 -11.67 25.98
CA LEU A 105 11.56 -11.45 26.84
C LEU A 105 10.22 -11.71 26.14
N CYS A 106 9.25 -12.28 26.86
CA CYS A 106 7.86 -12.36 26.41
C CYS A 106 7.13 -11.08 26.78
N ARG A 107 6.78 -10.24 25.80
CA ARG A 107 6.23 -8.90 26.04
C ARG A 107 5.43 -8.37 24.85
N ASP A 108 4.38 -7.60 25.17
CA ASP A 108 3.65 -6.79 24.20
C ASP A 108 4.28 -5.39 24.04
N ASN A 109 5.07 -5.21 22.99
CA ASN A 109 5.75 -3.94 22.69
C ASN A 109 4.87 -2.95 21.90
N LEU A 110 3.69 -3.35 21.42
CA LEU A 110 2.73 -2.40 20.87
C LEU A 110 2.09 -1.57 21.97
N LYS A 111 1.87 -2.18 23.15
CA LYS A 111 1.34 -1.49 24.33
C LYS A 111 2.33 -0.50 24.92
N ASN A 112 3.57 -0.94 25.18
CA ASN A 112 4.59 -0.06 25.76
C ASN A 112 6.02 -0.52 25.48
N PHE A 113 6.87 0.46 25.16
CA PHE A 113 8.31 0.29 24.99
C PHE A 113 8.97 -0.21 26.30
N PRO A 114 9.99 -1.08 26.24
CA PRO A 114 10.69 -1.58 27.43
C PRO A 114 11.64 -0.53 28.03
N ASP A 115 11.23 0.13 29.12
CA ASP A 115 11.99 1.24 29.74
C ASP A 115 13.40 0.87 30.19
N PHE A 116 13.65 -0.40 30.56
CA PHE A 116 14.99 -0.85 30.95
C PHE A 116 16.03 -0.72 29.82
N LEU A 117 15.60 -0.64 28.56
CA LEU A 117 16.50 -0.39 27.42
C LEU A 117 17.04 1.04 27.42
N LYS A 118 16.30 2.01 27.99
CA LYS A 118 16.75 3.41 28.09
C LYS A 118 17.95 3.58 29.02
N LEU A 119 18.20 2.60 29.88
CA LEU A 119 19.28 2.58 30.86
C LEU A 119 20.54 1.87 30.33
N LYS A 120 20.56 1.45 29.07
CA LYS A 120 21.71 0.77 28.48
C LYS A 120 22.82 1.78 28.18
N GLN A 121 24.06 1.30 28.27
CA GLN A 121 25.26 2.10 28.06
C GLN A 121 25.40 2.58 26.62
N TYR A 122 25.03 1.73 25.65
CA TYR A 122 25.12 2.05 24.23
C TYR A 122 23.78 2.55 23.69
N PRO A 123 23.79 3.43 22.67
CA PRO A 123 22.57 3.85 21.99
C PRO A 123 21.82 2.66 21.38
N LEU A 124 20.50 2.78 21.32
CA LEU A 124 19.64 1.74 20.77
C LEU A 124 19.56 1.81 19.24
N PHE A 125 19.61 0.66 18.59
CA PHE A 125 19.37 0.50 17.17
C PHE A 125 18.32 -0.61 16.98
N HIS A 126 17.14 -0.23 16.45
CA HIS A 126 16.04 -1.18 16.27
C HIS A 126 16.04 -1.75 14.85
N ILE A 127 16.17 -3.07 14.73
CA ILE A 127 16.03 -3.80 13.47
C ILE A 127 14.89 -4.79 13.64
N THR A 128 13.81 -4.63 12.90
CA THR A 128 12.63 -5.47 13.12
C THR A 128 11.73 -5.63 11.89
N ASN A 129 10.92 -6.68 11.93
CA ASN A 129 9.77 -6.91 11.06
C ASN A 129 8.51 -6.93 11.93
N PRO A 130 7.90 -5.75 12.21
CA PRO A 130 6.76 -5.65 13.10
C PRO A 130 5.52 -6.32 12.49
N PRO A 131 4.47 -6.58 13.27
CA PRO A 131 3.22 -7.13 12.75
C PRO A 131 2.54 -6.17 11.75
N TYR A 132 1.99 -6.71 10.66
CA TYR A 132 1.18 -5.96 9.69
C TYR A 132 -0.28 -6.41 9.76
N LEU A 133 -1.17 -5.53 10.20
CA LEU A 133 -2.60 -5.82 10.24
C LEU A 133 -3.42 -4.54 10.12
N TYR A 134 -4.05 -4.39 8.95
CA TYR A 134 -4.87 -3.23 8.62
C TYR A 134 -6.11 -3.12 9.52
N LEU A 135 -6.37 -1.95 10.07
CA LEU A 135 -7.50 -1.65 10.96
C LEU A 135 -8.86 -2.02 10.37
N GLY A 136 -9.05 -1.82 9.07
CA GLY A 136 -10.30 -2.21 8.40
C GLY A 136 -10.47 -3.72 8.22
N TYR A 137 -9.42 -4.52 8.38
CA TYR A 137 -9.51 -5.97 8.53
C TYR A 137 -9.89 -6.34 9.97
N ILE A 138 -9.22 -5.74 10.96
CA ILE A 138 -9.49 -5.95 12.39
C ILE A 138 -10.97 -5.72 12.70
N ARG A 139 -11.53 -4.59 12.26
CA ARG A 139 -12.97 -4.25 12.46
C ARG A 139 -13.98 -5.22 11.84
N LYS A 140 -13.55 -6.15 11.00
CA LYS A 140 -14.43 -7.13 10.33
C LYS A 140 -14.35 -8.53 10.93
N HIS A 141 -13.48 -8.73 11.92
CA HIS A 141 -13.19 -10.04 12.50
C HIS A 141 -13.24 -9.88 14.03
N GLU A 142 -14.30 -10.41 14.63
CA GLU A 142 -14.58 -10.28 16.07
C GLU A 142 -13.41 -10.80 16.92
N GLU A 143 -12.72 -11.85 16.49
CA GLU A 143 -11.59 -12.42 17.21
C GLU A 143 -10.36 -11.47 17.29
N MET A 144 -10.36 -10.38 16.54
CA MET A 144 -9.30 -9.37 16.52
C MET A 144 -9.69 -8.09 17.27
N GLU A 145 -10.90 -8.02 17.81
CA GLU A 145 -11.40 -6.84 18.52
C GLU A 145 -10.43 -6.30 19.59
N PRO A 146 -9.73 -7.13 20.39
CA PRO A 146 -8.78 -6.62 21.39
C PRO A 146 -7.64 -5.79 20.81
N LEU A 147 -7.31 -5.93 19.52
CA LEU A 147 -6.28 -5.13 18.85
C LEU A 147 -6.74 -3.70 18.55
N LEU A 148 -8.04 -3.40 18.64
CA LEU A 148 -8.57 -2.05 18.39
C LEU A 148 -8.02 -1.02 19.38
N GLN A 149 -7.73 -1.43 20.62
CA GLN A 149 -7.16 -0.57 21.66
C GLN A 149 -5.86 0.13 21.20
N TYR A 150 -5.06 -0.50 20.34
CA TYR A 150 -3.81 0.10 19.86
C TYR A 150 -4.03 1.29 18.92
N PHE A 151 -5.24 1.48 18.39
CA PHE A 151 -5.58 2.56 17.46
C PHE A 151 -6.34 3.72 18.14
N GLU A 152 -6.44 3.69 19.47
CA GLU A 152 -7.13 4.68 20.27
C GLU A 152 -6.17 5.75 20.83
N GLY A 153 -6.71 6.78 21.47
CA GLY A 153 -5.92 7.86 22.08
C GLY A 153 -5.00 8.56 21.09
N GLU A 154 -3.71 8.66 21.42
CA GLU A 154 -2.71 9.30 20.56
C GLU A 154 -2.43 8.54 19.25
N ASN A 155 -2.88 7.28 19.14
CA ASN A 155 -2.75 6.48 17.92
C ASN A 155 -3.92 6.67 16.95
N MET A 156 -4.88 7.53 17.29
CA MET A 156 -6.03 7.80 16.46
C MET A 156 -5.63 8.28 15.07
N GLY A 157 -6.25 7.67 14.05
CA GLY A 157 -6.01 7.95 12.64
C GLY A 157 -4.94 7.07 11.98
N TYR A 158 -4.12 6.34 12.74
CA TYR A 158 -3.30 5.26 12.19
C TYR A 158 -4.18 4.08 11.75
N GLN A 159 -3.68 3.30 10.80
CA GLN A 159 -4.46 2.31 10.06
C GLN A 159 -3.82 0.92 10.02
N ASP A 160 -2.59 0.74 10.52
CA ASP A 160 -1.90 -0.54 10.53
C ASP A 160 -0.99 -0.67 11.76
N LEU A 161 -0.77 -1.90 12.26
CA LEU A 161 0.00 -2.16 13.48
C LEU A 161 1.47 -1.75 13.37
N TYR A 162 2.10 -1.90 12.19
CA TYR A 162 3.50 -1.44 12.01
C TYR A 162 3.65 0.08 12.22
N GLN A 163 2.59 0.85 11.95
CA GLN A 163 2.60 2.29 12.18
C GLN A 163 2.68 2.58 13.68
N ILE A 164 1.99 1.80 14.49
CA ILE A 164 2.03 1.90 15.95
C ILE A 164 3.45 1.57 16.45
N ALA A 165 4.05 0.48 15.95
CA ALA A 165 5.42 0.10 16.29
C ALA A 165 6.43 1.23 16.00
N LEU A 166 6.38 1.83 14.81
CA LEU A 166 7.28 2.94 14.44
C LEU A 166 7.03 4.22 15.26
N ILE A 167 5.77 4.52 15.59
CA ILE A 167 5.46 5.69 16.44
C ILE A 167 5.91 5.44 17.88
N ASN A 168 5.84 4.21 18.38
CA ASN A 168 6.39 3.88 19.69
C ASN A 168 7.89 4.15 19.76
N ASP A 169 8.66 3.76 18.73
CA ASP A 169 10.08 4.09 18.64
C ASP A 169 10.34 5.59 18.56
N LEU A 170 9.54 6.32 17.78
CA LEU A 170 9.60 7.77 17.72
C LEU A 170 9.39 8.41 19.11
N ARG A 171 8.35 7.99 19.84
CA ARG A 171 8.04 8.49 21.19
C ARG A 171 9.12 8.16 22.23
N ASN A 172 9.93 7.14 21.97
CA ASN A 172 11.04 6.73 22.83
C ASN A 172 12.40 7.22 22.31
N GLU A 173 12.38 8.17 21.39
CA GLU A 173 13.54 8.93 20.93
C GLU A 173 14.65 8.11 20.27
N LEU A 174 14.34 6.92 19.72
CA LEU A 174 15.34 6.10 19.04
C LEU A 174 15.99 6.85 17.87
N GLU A 175 17.29 6.66 17.68
CA GLU A 175 18.02 7.38 16.63
C GLU A 175 18.03 6.65 15.29
N ASN A 176 18.23 5.33 15.31
CA ASN A 176 18.46 4.54 14.12
C ASN A 176 17.52 3.35 14.06
N LEU A 177 16.82 3.22 12.91
CA LEU A 177 15.81 2.19 12.69
C LEU A 177 16.03 1.51 11.35
N ILE A 178 15.93 0.18 11.31
CA ILE A 178 15.80 -0.60 10.08
C ILE A 178 14.52 -1.43 10.18
N TYR A 179 13.55 -1.10 9.34
CA TYR A 179 12.20 -1.65 9.43
C TYR A 179 11.81 -2.33 8.14
N LEU A 180 11.41 -3.59 8.24
CA LEU A 180 10.72 -4.29 7.17
C LEU A 180 9.25 -3.93 7.30
N ILE A 181 8.65 -3.24 6.33
CA ILE A 181 7.25 -2.77 6.38
C ILE A 181 6.57 -2.83 5.01
N PRO A 182 5.23 -2.77 4.92
CA PRO A 182 4.53 -2.75 3.64
C PRO A 182 4.96 -1.58 2.74
N THR A 183 5.12 -1.83 1.45
CA THR A 183 5.44 -0.79 0.43
C THR A 183 4.42 0.34 0.38
N ASN A 184 3.19 0.10 0.83
CA ASN A 184 2.17 1.12 0.95
C ASN A 184 2.50 2.19 1.99
N PHE A 185 3.54 2.03 2.82
CA PHE A 185 4.17 3.14 3.50
C PHE A 185 4.55 4.27 2.52
N LEU A 186 5.22 3.96 1.40
CA LEU A 186 5.62 4.93 0.39
C LEU A 186 4.52 5.23 -0.63
N PHE A 187 3.80 4.21 -1.09
CA PHE A 187 2.92 4.33 -2.27
C PHE A 187 1.43 4.43 -1.93
N GLY A 188 1.06 4.03 -0.72
CA GLY A 188 -0.31 4.08 -0.24
C GLY A 188 -0.84 5.52 -0.23
N ALA A 189 -2.11 5.66 -0.62
CA ALA A 189 -2.82 6.92 -0.50
C ALA A 189 -3.35 7.09 0.94
N SER A 190 -4.67 7.04 1.12
CA SER A 190 -5.35 7.37 2.39
C SER A 190 -4.87 6.59 3.62
N VAL A 191 -4.30 5.39 3.46
CA VAL A 191 -3.89 4.52 4.58
C VAL A 191 -2.63 5.00 5.32
N SER A 192 -1.76 5.77 4.66
CA SER A 192 -0.45 6.15 5.21
C SER A 192 -0.18 7.66 5.21
N ASN A 193 -1.14 8.49 4.82
CA ASN A 193 -0.95 9.96 4.76
C ASN A 193 -0.62 10.56 6.13
N LYS A 194 -1.48 10.34 7.13
CA LYS A 194 -1.27 10.84 8.50
C LYS A 194 0.05 10.33 9.06
N PHE A 195 0.23 9.00 9.05
CA PHE A 195 1.42 8.35 9.58
C PHE A 195 2.73 8.90 8.97
N ARG A 196 2.79 9.09 7.64
CA ARG A 196 3.99 9.67 7.02
C ARG A 196 4.28 11.09 7.46
N LEU A 197 3.26 11.94 7.56
CA LEU A 197 3.44 13.32 8.01
C LEU A 197 3.96 13.34 9.44
N ASP A 198 3.39 12.50 10.30
CA ASP A 198 3.78 12.41 11.71
C ASP A 198 5.20 11.85 11.87
N PHE A 199 5.54 10.78 11.15
CA PHE A 199 6.83 10.09 11.28
C PHE A 199 7.97 10.77 10.51
N LEU A 200 7.77 11.11 9.23
CA LEU A 200 8.84 11.68 8.37
C LEU A 200 9.13 13.16 8.66
N LYS A 201 8.35 13.80 9.53
CA LYS A 201 8.76 15.05 10.16
C LYS A 201 10.03 14.86 11.00
N TYR A 202 10.15 13.72 11.67
CA TYR A 202 11.23 13.44 12.64
C TYR A 202 12.32 12.52 12.11
N TYR A 203 12.06 11.74 11.05
CA TYR A 203 13.04 10.81 10.49
C TYR A 203 13.41 11.14 9.04
N ASN A 204 14.70 11.00 8.72
CA ASN A 204 15.19 10.88 7.35
C ASN A 204 15.09 9.42 6.91
N ILE A 205 14.89 9.23 5.60
CA ILE A 205 15.06 7.93 4.96
C ILE A 205 16.44 7.97 4.30
N ASN A 206 17.35 7.09 4.70
CA ASN A 206 18.70 7.05 4.14
C ASN A 206 18.74 6.16 2.88
N LYS A 207 18.03 5.03 2.96
CA LYS A 207 17.98 4.00 1.92
C LYS A 207 16.65 3.26 2.00
N VAL A 208 16.19 2.76 0.86
CA VAL A 208 15.09 1.78 0.82
C VAL A 208 15.46 0.61 -0.08
N VAL A 209 15.11 -0.60 0.33
CA VAL A 209 15.11 -1.79 -0.52
C VAL A 209 13.67 -2.28 -0.68
N ILE A 210 13.16 -2.35 -1.91
CA ILE A 210 11.76 -2.69 -2.22
C ILE A 210 11.72 -4.06 -2.86
N PHE A 211 10.80 -4.90 -2.42
CA PHE A 211 10.56 -6.21 -3.02
C PHE A 211 9.16 -6.29 -3.59
N GLU A 212 9.11 -6.45 -4.91
CA GLU A 212 7.88 -6.76 -5.65
C GLU A 212 7.70 -8.27 -5.87
N THR A 213 8.70 -9.06 -5.51
CA THR A 213 8.66 -10.52 -5.47
C THR A 213 8.22 -11.00 -4.10
N GLN A 214 7.57 -12.17 -4.04
CA GLN A 214 7.17 -12.75 -2.76
C GLN A 214 8.41 -13.22 -2.01
N ILE A 215 8.69 -12.61 -0.85
CA ILE A 215 9.78 -13.06 0.04
C ILE A 215 9.28 -13.90 1.21
N PHE A 216 8.03 -13.68 1.63
CA PHE A 216 7.44 -14.40 2.76
C PHE A 216 6.36 -15.36 2.29
N ASP A 217 6.44 -16.62 2.70
CA ASP A 217 5.45 -17.67 2.39
C ASP A 217 4.03 -17.35 2.87
N SER A 218 3.92 -16.54 3.92
CA SER A 218 2.67 -16.29 4.64
C SER A 218 1.95 -15.01 4.27
N THR A 219 2.55 -14.13 3.45
CA THR A 219 2.00 -12.80 3.16
C THR A 219 1.63 -12.62 1.72
N GLY A 220 0.57 -11.85 1.49
CA GLY A 220 0.23 -11.32 0.18
C GLY A 220 0.66 -9.87 0.01
N THR A 221 1.60 -9.32 0.78
CA THR A 221 1.89 -7.88 0.81
C THR A 221 3.32 -7.59 0.37
N ASN A 222 3.47 -6.79 -0.69
CA ASN A 222 4.76 -6.25 -1.12
C ASN A 222 5.41 -5.43 0.00
N ILE A 223 6.66 -5.75 0.35
CA ILE A 223 7.39 -5.12 1.45
C ILE A 223 8.56 -4.27 0.98
N LEU A 224 9.03 -3.39 1.88
CA LEU A 224 10.29 -2.69 1.77
C LEU A 224 11.08 -2.81 3.07
N ILE A 225 12.38 -2.64 2.98
CA ILE A 225 13.29 -2.38 4.10
C ILE A 225 13.58 -0.89 4.07
N GLY A 226 13.14 -0.16 5.09
CA GLY A 226 13.43 1.25 5.27
C GLY A 226 14.55 1.44 6.28
N PHE A 227 15.55 2.23 5.91
CA PHE A 227 16.67 2.61 6.77
C PHE A 227 16.43 4.06 7.20
N PHE A 228 16.10 4.27 8.46
CA PHE A 228 15.68 5.55 9.00
C PHE A 228 16.68 6.07 10.03
N GLN A 229 16.91 7.37 10.00
CA GLN A 229 17.73 8.06 10.98
C GLN A 229 16.98 9.30 11.47
N LYS A 230 16.94 9.47 12.79
CA LYS A 230 16.27 10.61 13.41
C LYS A 230 16.94 11.92 13.01
N LYS A 231 16.13 12.93 12.72
CA LYS A 231 16.59 14.27 12.40
C LYS A 231 16.97 14.97 13.70
N LYS A 232 18.07 15.72 13.67
CA LYS A 232 18.44 16.63 14.77
C LYS A 232 17.32 17.62 15.10
N ASN A 233 16.69 18.17 14.06
CA ASN A 233 15.56 19.09 14.19
C ASN A 233 14.38 18.59 13.34
N PRO A 234 13.17 18.46 13.92
CA PRO A 234 11.97 18.07 13.18
C PRO A 234 11.68 19.07 12.06
N ASN A 235 11.44 18.59 10.84
CA ASN A 235 11.11 19.45 9.70
C ASN A 235 10.38 18.69 8.59
N LEU A 236 9.68 19.45 7.76
CA LEU A 236 8.89 18.93 6.64
C LEU A 236 9.59 19.11 5.28
N ASN A 237 10.92 19.27 5.28
CA ASN A 237 11.68 19.45 4.05
C ASN A 237 11.61 18.20 3.16
N PRO A 238 11.79 18.34 1.83
CA PRO A 238 11.81 17.21 0.92
C PRO A 238 12.82 16.14 1.34
N SER A 239 12.35 14.90 1.48
CA SER A 239 13.22 13.73 1.71
C SER A 239 13.73 13.21 0.37
N LYS A 240 15.03 12.97 0.25
CA LYS A 240 15.67 12.43 -0.96
C LYS A 240 16.53 11.23 -0.56
N PHE A 241 16.37 10.12 -1.27
CA PHE A 241 17.11 8.89 -0.98
C PHE A 241 17.19 7.97 -2.20
N LYS A 242 18.15 7.06 -2.16
CA LYS A 242 18.29 6.00 -3.17
C LYS A 242 17.46 4.79 -2.76
N GLY A 243 16.71 4.26 -3.71
CA GLY A 243 15.99 3.00 -3.58
C GLY A 243 16.51 1.95 -4.54
N ILE A 244 16.57 0.70 -4.07
CA ILE A 244 16.82 -0.48 -4.88
C ILE A 244 15.54 -1.29 -4.88
N LYS A 245 15.09 -1.73 -6.05
CA LYS A 245 13.82 -2.43 -6.23
C LYS A 245 14.05 -3.75 -6.95
N TYR A 246 13.70 -4.85 -6.29
CA TYR A 246 13.75 -6.20 -6.82
C TYR A 246 12.40 -6.55 -7.44
N LYS A 247 12.43 -6.91 -8.72
CA LYS A 247 11.29 -7.38 -9.50
C LYS A 247 11.55 -8.81 -9.98
N ASN A 248 10.51 -9.49 -10.43
CA ASN A 248 10.64 -10.81 -11.06
C ASN A 248 11.66 -10.80 -12.21
N ASN A 249 11.75 -9.69 -12.95
CA ASN A 249 12.57 -9.58 -14.17
C ASN A 249 13.81 -8.69 -13.99
N GLY A 250 14.30 -8.49 -12.76
CA GLY A 250 15.55 -7.78 -12.51
C GLY A 250 15.52 -6.74 -11.39
N ILE A 251 16.53 -5.88 -11.37
CA ILE A 251 16.76 -4.88 -10.32
C ILE A 251 16.66 -3.48 -10.91
N ILE A 252 15.90 -2.59 -10.27
CA ILE A 252 15.80 -1.18 -10.62
C ILE A 252 16.41 -0.34 -9.51
N LYS A 253 17.29 0.59 -9.87
CA LYS A 253 17.80 1.63 -8.96
C LYS A 253 17.11 2.95 -9.28
N ARG A 254 16.62 3.65 -8.26
CA ARG A 254 15.87 4.91 -8.44
C ARG A 254 16.19 5.90 -7.34
N ASP A 255 16.30 7.18 -7.72
CA ASP A 255 16.28 8.29 -6.77
C ASP A 255 14.84 8.68 -6.45
N TYR A 256 14.49 8.63 -5.16
CA TYR A 256 13.19 9.03 -4.66
C TYR A 256 13.26 10.45 -4.12
N LYS A 257 12.17 11.20 -4.33
CA LYS A 257 11.92 12.48 -3.70
C LYS A 257 10.52 12.45 -3.10
N LEU A 258 10.41 12.71 -1.80
CA LEU A 258 9.13 12.79 -1.09
C LEU A 258 8.94 14.22 -0.59
N ILE A 259 7.75 14.78 -0.80
CA ILE A 259 7.44 16.15 -0.41
C ILE A 259 6.18 16.22 0.44
N SER A 260 6.24 17.04 1.49
CA SER A 260 5.21 17.15 2.53
C SER A 260 3.86 17.64 2.00
N THR A 261 3.85 18.57 1.05
CA THR A 261 2.63 19.04 0.36
C THR A 261 1.85 17.92 -0.32
N TYR A 262 2.52 16.81 -0.66
CA TYR A 262 1.91 15.60 -1.20
C TYR A 262 2.03 14.41 -0.24
N ASN A 263 1.99 14.68 1.07
CA ASN A 263 1.99 13.70 2.16
C ASN A 263 3.20 12.75 2.14
N PHE A 264 4.34 13.19 1.64
CA PHE A 264 5.53 12.36 1.44
C PHE A 264 5.26 11.08 0.62
N ARG A 265 4.40 11.17 -0.39
CA ARG A 265 4.05 10.04 -1.25
C ARG A 265 5.00 9.88 -2.42
N GLY A 266 5.40 8.63 -2.70
CA GLY A 266 6.10 8.28 -3.92
C GLY A 266 5.21 8.51 -5.15
N GLY A 267 5.80 8.97 -6.25
CA GLY A 267 5.05 9.29 -7.47
C GLY A 267 4.16 10.53 -7.36
N PHE A 268 4.50 11.48 -6.47
CA PHE A 268 3.75 12.73 -6.28
C PHE A 268 3.62 13.56 -7.57
N GLU A 269 4.47 13.32 -8.57
CA GLU A 269 4.43 14.00 -9.87
C GLU A 269 3.08 13.82 -10.57
N PHE A 270 2.41 12.68 -10.35
CA PHE A 270 1.05 12.46 -10.83
C PHE A 270 0.06 13.37 -10.11
N ASP A 271 0.09 13.43 -8.77
CA ASP A 271 -0.79 14.30 -8.00
C ASP A 271 -0.56 15.78 -8.33
N LYS A 272 0.70 16.18 -8.55
CA LYS A 272 1.07 17.52 -9.04
C LYS A 272 0.51 17.80 -10.44
N PHE A 273 0.55 16.83 -11.35
CA PHE A 273 -0.08 16.96 -12.66
C PHE A 273 -1.60 17.16 -12.52
N LEU A 274 -2.26 16.36 -11.68
CA LEU A 274 -3.71 16.47 -11.45
C LEU A 274 -4.13 17.84 -10.90
N GLU A 275 -3.27 18.52 -10.15
CA GLU A 275 -3.51 19.87 -9.64
C GLU A 275 -3.24 20.95 -10.68
N ASN A 276 -2.09 20.87 -11.36
CA ASN A 276 -1.64 21.89 -12.30
C ASN A 276 -2.45 21.97 -13.59
N TYR A 277 -3.14 20.88 -13.95
CA TYR A 277 -3.89 20.76 -15.20
C TYR A 277 -5.39 20.59 -14.97
N LYS A 278 -5.87 20.94 -13.78
CA LYS A 278 -7.30 20.90 -13.47
C LYS A 278 -8.02 21.98 -14.29
N THR A 279 -9.04 21.57 -15.04
CA THR A 279 -9.81 22.49 -15.87
C THR A 279 -10.81 23.31 -15.06
N ASN A 280 -11.16 24.48 -15.59
CA ASN A 280 -12.16 25.35 -14.98
C ASN A 280 -13.57 24.75 -15.09
N LYS A 281 -13.90 24.14 -16.25
CA LYS A 281 -15.15 23.41 -16.44
C LYS A 281 -14.89 21.92 -16.60
N SER A 282 -15.44 21.15 -15.68
CA SER A 282 -15.37 19.69 -15.70
C SER A 282 -16.74 19.10 -15.37
N PRO A 283 -17.14 17.96 -15.95
CA PRO A 283 -18.38 17.31 -15.59
C PRO A 283 -18.35 16.89 -14.12
N LYS A 284 -19.48 17.07 -13.43
CA LYS A 284 -19.70 16.48 -12.10
C LYS A 284 -19.84 14.97 -12.27
N LEU A 285 -19.20 14.21 -11.39
CA LEU A 285 -19.22 12.75 -11.42
C LEU A 285 -19.96 12.18 -10.23
N SER A 286 -20.85 11.23 -10.50
CA SER A 286 -21.44 10.33 -9.52
C SER A 286 -21.13 8.89 -9.87
N TYR A 287 -21.13 8.02 -8.85
CA TYR A 287 -20.74 6.62 -8.98
C TYR A 287 -21.87 5.72 -8.47
N TYR A 288 -21.91 4.50 -8.98
CA TYR A 288 -22.81 3.41 -8.59
C TYR A 288 -24.29 3.64 -8.97
N LEU A 289 -24.90 2.60 -9.54
CA LEU A 289 -26.35 2.44 -9.59
C LEU A 289 -26.76 1.56 -8.42
N LYS A 290 -27.26 2.17 -7.35
CA LYS A 290 -27.59 1.46 -6.10
C LYS A 290 -29.08 1.08 -6.05
N LYS A 291 -29.40 0.07 -5.24
CA LYS A 291 -30.78 -0.42 -5.02
C LYS A 291 -31.77 0.69 -4.65
N ASP A 292 -31.38 1.65 -3.81
CA ASP A 292 -32.23 2.77 -3.42
C ASP A 292 -32.59 3.69 -4.60
N ILE A 293 -31.65 3.89 -5.55
CA ILE A 293 -31.91 4.65 -6.78
C ILE A 293 -32.95 3.94 -7.64
N ILE A 294 -32.85 2.61 -7.77
CA ILE A 294 -33.82 1.78 -8.51
C ILE A 294 -35.20 1.87 -7.86
N LEU A 295 -35.30 1.69 -6.55
CA LEU A 295 -36.57 1.73 -5.82
C LEU A 295 -37.27 3.08 -5.94
N LYS A 296 -36.53 4.19 -5.97
CA LYS A 296 -37.07 5.55 -6.15
C LYS A 296 -37.48 5.87 -7.59
N ASN A 297 -37.16 5.01 -8.55
CA ASN A 297 -37.36 5.25 -9.98
C ASN A 297 -38.00 4.05 -10.67
N GLN A 298 -38.91 3.35 -10.00
CA GLN A 298 -39.67 2.25 -10.61
C GLN A 298 -40.47 2.74 -11.83
N GLY A 299 -40.67 1.84 -12.79
CA GLY A 299 -41.40 2.10 -14.03
C GLY A 299 -41.38 0.86 -14.91
N ASN A 300 -41.78 1.00 -16.18
CA ASN A 300 -41.98 -0.13 -17.10
C ASN A 300 -40.82 -0.33 -18.08
N GLU A 301 -39.80 0.55 -18.07
CA GLU A 301 -38.66 0.42 -18.97
C GLU A 301 -37.68 -0.62 -18.42
N GLU A 302 -37.42 -1.64 -19.22
CA GLU A 302 -36.47 -2.69 -18.88
C GLU A 302 -35.03 -2.23 -19.16
N ILE A 303 -34.13 -2.37 -18.18
CA ILE A 303 -32.69 -2.29 -18.38
C ILE A 303 -32.03 -3.60 -17.98
N GLU A 304 -31.04 -4.03 -18.76
CA GLU A 304 -30.21 -5.19 -18.45
C GLU A 304 -28.93 -4.73 -17.75
N VAL A 305 -28.59 -5.34 -16.62
CA VAL A 305 -27.42 -4.93 -15.82
C VAL A 305 -26.67 -6.12 -15.24
N ILE A 306 -25.37 -5.98 -15.01
CA ILE A 306 -24.63 -6.89 -14.12
C ILE A 306 -24.83 -6.49 -12.65
N ASP A 307 -24.99 -7.46 -11.75
CA ASP A 307 -25.02 -7.20 -10.30
C ASP A 307 -23.66 -7.48 -9.68
N THR A 308 -22.98 -6.42 -9.23
CA THR A 308 -21.63 -6.49 -8.64
C THR A 308 -21.58 -7.28 -7.33
N ASN A 309 -22.73 -7.57 -6.70
CA ASN A 309 -22.82 -8.40 -5.51
C ASN A 309 -23.10 -9.88 -5.81
N LYS A 310 -23.28 -10.26 -7.08
CA LYS A 310 -23.54 -11.62 -7.54
C LYS A 310 -22.44 -12.09 -8.50
N PHE A 311 -21.22 -12.19 -8.00
CA PHE A 311 -20.07 -12.73 -8.74
C PHE A 311 -19.92 -14.22 -8.42
N ILE A 312 -20.10 -15.08 -9.43
CA ILE A 312 -20.05 -16.54 -9.30
C ILE A 312 -19.19 -17.09 -10.44
N SER A 313 -18.24 -17.97 -10.12
CA SER A 313 -17.41 -18.67 -11.10
C SER A 313 -16.73 -17.76 -12.13
N GLY A 314 -16.20 -16.61 -11.69
CA GLY A 314 -15.46 -15.69 -12.54
C GLY A 314 -16.31 -14.70 -13.35
N ARG A 315 -17.64 -14.72 -13.21
CA ARG A 315 -18.55 -13.82 -13.95
C ARG A 315 -19.58 -13.17 -13.03
N TYR A 316 -20.02 -11.98 -13.40
CA TYR A 316 -21.16 -11.33 -12.75
C TYR A 316 -22.47 -11.86 -13.31
N LYS A 317 -23.46 -12.08 -12.44
CA LYS A 317 -24.81 -12.45 -12.88
C LYS A 317 -25.51 -11.23 -13.48
N THR A 318 -26.05 -11.42 -14.69
CA THR A 318 -26.93 -10.46 -15.35
C THR A 318 -28.33 -10.52 -14.76
N THR A 319 -29.00 -9.37 -14.64
CA THR A 319 -30.37 -9.24 -14.16
C THR A 319 -31.08 -8.14 -14.93
N LYS A 320 -32.39 -8.31 -15.12
CA LYS A 320 -33.27 -7.29 -15.65
C LYS A 320 -33.83 -6.45 -14.50
N LEU A 321 -33.91 -5.14 -14.68
CA LEU A 321 -34.53 -4.20 -13.75
C LEU A 321 -35.55 -3.34 -14.52
N TYR A 322 -36.66 -2.99 -13.86
CA TYR A 322 -37.70 -2.16 -14.43
C TYR A 322 -37.70 -0.78 -13.76
N VAL A 323 -37.48 0.26 -14.55
CA VAL A 323 -37.31 1.65 -14.09
C VAL A 323 -38.09 2.62 -14.95
N ASN A 324 -38.19 3.88 -14.54
CA ASN A 324 -38.77 4.93 -15.36
C ASN A 324 -37.87 5.31 -16.55
N LYS A 325 -38.46 5.92 -17.59
CA LYS A 325 -37.77 6.38 -18.82
C LYS A 325 -36.54 7.24 -18.54
N LYS A 326 -36.62 8.11 -17.54
CA LYS A 326 -35.54 9.03 -17.19
C LYS A 326 -34.30 8.28 -16.68
N LEU A 327 -34.48 7.30 -15.80
CA LEU A 327 -33.37 6.51 -15.28
C LEU A 327 -32.85 5.53 -16.32
N ALA A 328 -33.72 4.87 -17.10
CA ALA A 328 -33.30 3.98 -18.19
C ALA A 328 -32.40 4.72 -19.18
N LYS A 329 -32.82 5.90 -19.64
CA LYS A 329 -32.04 6.77 -20.51
C LYS A 329 -30.68 7.13 -19.87
N LYS A 330 -30.69 7.58 -18.60
CA LYS A 330 -29.46 7.92 -17.88
C LYS A 330 -28.48 6.74 -17.79
N VAL A 331 -28.97 5.51 -17.57
CA VAL A 331 -28.12 4.31 -17.51
C VAL A 331 -27.49 4.02 -18.86
N ARG A 332 -28.29 3.94 -19.93
CA ARG A 332 -27.82 3.61 -21.28
C ARG A 332 -26.88 4.65 -21.87
N GLU A 333 -27.12 5.93 -21.59
CA GLU A 333 -26.30 7.02 -22.15
C GLU A 333 -24.98 7.24 -21.40
N ASN A 334 -24.79 6.65 -20.21
CA ASN A 334 -23.52 6.70 -19.48
C ASN A 334 -22.78 5.37 -19.65
N ILE A 335 -22.05 5.25 -20.76
CA ILE A 335 -21.49 3.99 -21.25
C ILE A 335 -20.21 3.54 -20.54
N LEU A 336 -19.63 4.40 -19.70
CA LEU A 336 -18.34 4.14 -19.08
C LEU A 336 -18.45 3.58 -17.67
N PHE A 337 -17.53 2.68 -17.35
CA PHE A 337 -17.24 2.25 -16.00
C PHE A 337 -15.76 2.36 -15.68
N VAL A 338 -15.44 2.49 -14.40
CA VAL A 338 -14.07 2.41 -13.91
C VAL A 338 -13.77 1.03 -13.35
N LYS A 339 -12.63 0.49 -13.76
CA LYS A 339 -11.94 -0.60 -13.08
C LYS A 339 -10.85 0.00 -12.21
N THR A 340 -10.92 -0.25 -10.91
CA THR A 340 -10.02 0.35 -9.90
C THR A 340 -8.84 -0.56 -9.53
N ILE A 341 -8.86 -1.82 -9.95
CA ILE A 341 -7.85 -2.82 -9.61
C ILE A 341 -7.33 -3.47 -10.88
N ASP A 342 -6.00 -3.55 -10.98
CA ASP A 342 -5.34 -4.35 -12.01
C ASP A 342 -5.74 -5.82 -11.85
N SER A 343 -6.15 -6.52 -12.91
CA SER A 343 -6.38 -7.97 -12.85
C SER A 343 -5.10 -8.81 -12.99
N GLY A 344 -3.95 -8.17 -13.26
CA GLY A 344 -2.65 -8.83 -13.38
C GLY A 344 -2.17 -9.05 -14.82
N THR A 345 -2.96 -8.63 -15.81
CA THR A 345 -2.57 -8.59 -17.23
C THR A 345 -2.52 -7.15 -17.72
N PHE A 346 -1.82 -6.87 -18.82
CA PHE A 346 -1.76 -5.52 -19.40
C PHE A 346 -3.13 -4.98 -19.83
N GLN A 347 -3.95 -5.80 -20.49
CA GLN A 347 -5.32 -5.43 -20.91
C GLN A 347 -6.25 -5.23 -19.71
N GLY A 348 -5.89 -5.84 -18.59
CA GLY A 348 -6.65 -5.86 -17.36
C GLY A 348 -6.29 -4.76 -16.35
N ARG A 349 -5.51 -3.75 -16.71
CA ARG A 349 -5.11 -2.65 -15.83
C ARG A 349 -6.32 -1.85 -15.31
N ALA A 350 -6.15 -1.14 -14.20
CA ALA A 350 -7.11 -0.17 -13.72
C ALA A 350 -7.23 0.97 -14.75
N GLY A 351 -8.45 1.44 -15.03
CA GLY A 351 -8.73 2.36 -16.13
C GLY A 351 -10.23 2.58 -16.35
N LEU A 352 -10.56 3.30 -17.42
CA LEU A 352 -11.93 3.47 -17.92
C LEU A 352 -12.22 2.48 -19.06
N TYR A 353 -13.41 1.90 -19.02
CA TYR A 353 -13.86 0.84 -19.93
C TYR A 353 -15.32 1.04 -20.33
N GLU A 354 -15.75 0.36 -21.38
CA GLU A 354 -17.12 0.46 -21.93
C GLU A 354 -17.98 -0.70 -21.46
N ILE A 355 -19.14 -0.40 -20.87
CA ILE A 355 -20.03 -1.42 -20.28
C ILE A 355 -20.52 -2.41 -21.34
N GLN A 356 -20.99 -1.90 -22.49
CA GLN A 356 -21.47 -2.75 -23.58
C GLN A 356 -20.37 -3.67 -24.11
N LYS A 357 -19.13 -3.16 -24.21
CA LYS A 357 -18.00 -3.93 -24.77
C LYS A 357 -17.57 -5.06 -23.85
N ASP A 358 -17.53 -4.81 -22.54
CA ASP A 358 -16.95 -5.75 -21.58
C ASP A 358 -18.00 -6.70 -20.97
N PHE A 359 -19.27 -6.30 -20.94
CA PHE A 359 -20.35 -7.07 -20.29
C PHE A 359 -21.58 -7.31 -21.16
N ASN A 360 -21.74 -6.61 -22.29
CA ASN A 360 -22.90 -6.70 -23.17
C ASN A 360 -24.23 -6.44 -22.43
N VAL A 361 -24.28 -5.39 -21.60
CA VAL A 361 -25.46 -4.97 -20.82
C VAL A 361 -25.57 -3.43 -20.80
N ASP A 362 -26.72 -2.89 -20.38
CA ASP A 362 -26.96 -1.44 -20.29
C ASP A 362 -26.21 -0.76 -19.13
N GLY A 363 -25.97 -1.47 -18.02
CA GLY A 363 -25.46 -0.85 -16.80
C GLY A 363 -24.86 -1.78 -15.75
N ILE A 364 -24.37 -1.17 -14.67
CA ILE A 364 -23.72 -1.88 -13.56
C ILE A 364 -24.41 -1.56 -12.24
N PHE A 365 -25.02 -2.58 -11.64
CA PHE A 365 -25.87 -2.48 -10.46
C PHE A 365 -25.19 -2.96 -9.17
N VAL A 366 -25.57 -2.34 -8.05
CA VAL A 366 -25.15 -2.72 -6.69
C VAL A 366 -26.41 -3.02 -5.86
N SER A 367 -26.70 -4.30 -5.66
CA SER A 367 -27.87 -4.75 -4.89
C SER A 367 -27.71 -4.69 -3.38
N LYS A 368 -26.46 -4.74 -2.89
CA LYS A 368 -26.08 -4.73 -1.47
C LYS A 368 -24.96 -3.70 -1.22
N ASN A 369 -23.80 -4.16 -0.75
CA ASN A 369 -22.67 -3.31 -0.37
C ASN A 369 -21.84 -2.92 -1.59
N THR A 370 -21.35 -1.68 -1.59
CA THR A 370 -20.40 -1.22 -2.59
C THR A 370 -19.01 -1.82 -2.32
N TYR A 371 -18.45 -2.52 -3.30
CA TYR A 371 -17.08 -2.99 -3.25
C TYR A 371 -16.25 -2.22 -4.26
N ARG A 372 -15.22 -1.51 -3.76
CA ARG A 372 -14.29 -0.75 -4.61
C ARG A 372 -13.41 -1.63 -5.49
N THR A 373 -13.55 -2.95 -5.42
CA THR A 373 -12.83 -3.94 -6.22
C THR A 373 -13.62 -4.41 -7.44
N CYS A 374 -14.90 -4.03 -7.53
CA CYS A 374 -15.78 -4.38 -8.65
C CYS A 374 -15.77 -3.26 -9.71
N PRO A 375 -16.24 -3.55 -10.94
CA PRO A 375 -16.61 -2.52 -11.93
C PRO A 375 -17.58 -1.49 -11.34
N ILE A 376 -17.38 -0.21 -11.65
CA ILE A 376 -18.21 0.89 -11.12
C ILE A 376 -18.63 1.80 -12.28
N GLN A 377 -19.91 1.80 -12.62
CA GLN A 377 -20.45 2.74 -13.63
C GLN A 377 -20.29 4.19 -13.16
N ILE A 378 -19.93 5.05 -14.11
CA ILE A 378 -19.73 6.48 -13.93
C ILE A 378 -20.94 7.20 -14.53
N PHE A 379 -21.48 8.17 -13.80
CA PHE A 379 -22.55 9.02 -14.30
C PHE A 379 -22.08 10.48 -14.36
N PHE A 380 -22.16 11.08 -15.54
CA PHE A 380 -21.76 12.46 -15.82
C PHE A 380 -22.93 13.44 -15.66
N ASN A 381 -22.61 14.64 -15.16
CA ASN A 381 -23.52 15.78 -15.15
C ASN A 381 -22.76 17.09 -15.51
N PRO A 382 -23.09 17.76 -16.63
CA PRO A 382 -24.11 17.39 -17.62
C PRO A 382 -23.78 16.06 -18.31
N LEU A 383 -24.77 15.48 -18.99
CA LEU A 383 -24.57 14.28 -19.79
C LEU A 383 -23.62 14.60 -20.95
N LEU A 384 -22.62 13.73 -21.16
CA LEU A 384 -21.67 13.83 -22.27
C LEU A 384 -22.17 13.05 -23.49
N LYS A 385 -21.86 13.53 -24.71
CA LYS A 385 -22.12 12.76 -25.92
C LYS A 385 -21.30 11.45 -25.89
N LEU A 386 -21.76 10.44 -26.62
CA LEU A 386 -21.08 9.15 -26.68
C LEU A 386 -19.66 9.26 -27.27
N SER A 387 -19.47 10.15 -28.26
CA SER A 387 -18.14 10.48 -28.80
C SER A 387 -17.20 11.02 -27.73
N ASP A 388 -17.69 11.98 -26.94
CA ASP A 388 -16.94 12.68 -25.90
C ASP A 388 -16.52 11.72 -24.79
N GLN A 389 -17.40 10.79 -24.41
CA GLN A 389 -17.07 9.73 -23.45
C GLN A 389 -15.95 8.82 -23.96
N LYS A 390 -15.96 8.45 -25.25
CA LYS A 390 -14.88 7.62 -25.84
C LYS A 390 -13.54 8.36 -25.82
N ILE A 391 -13.52 9.64 -26.17
CA ILE A 391 -12.31 10.46 -26.13
C ILE A 391 -11.80 10.64 -24.70
N LEU A 392 -12.70 10.88 -23.74
CA LEU A 392 -12.34 10.97 -22.33
C LEU A 392 -11.71 9.67 -21.83
N LYS A 393 -12.26 8.51 -22.21
CA LYS A 393 -11.71 7.19 -21.89
C LYS A 393 -10.28 7.05 -22.45
N ASP A 394 -10.07 7.42 -23.70
CA ASP A 394 -8.77 7.33 -24.35
C ASP A 394 -7.74 8.26 -23.68
N TYR A 395 -8.11 9.52 -23.41
CA TYR A 395 -7.29 10.46 -22.64
C TYR A 395 -6.90 9.91 -21.27
N PHE A 396 -7.90 9.40 -20.53
CA PHE A 396 -7.72 8.91 -19.17
C PHE A 396 -6.72 7.75 -19.14
N ASN A 397 -6.95 6.74 -19.97
CA ASN A 397 -6.13 5.54 -20.00
C ASN A 397 -4.72 5.87 -20.52
N PHE A 398 -4.61 6.68 -21.58
CA PHE A 398 -3.32 7.10 -22.10
C PHE A 398 -2.49 7.85 -21.06
N THR A 399 -3.10 8.81 -20.36
CA THR A 399 -2.42 9.58 -19.30
C THR A 399 -1.98 8.67 -18.16
N LEU A 400 -2.84 7.72 -17.76
CA LEU A 400 -2.51 6.78 -16.70
C LEU A 400 -1.31 5.91 -17.10
N GLU A 401 -1.29 5.36 -18.31
CA GLU A 401 -0.19 4.52 -18.81
C GLU A 401 1.13 5.31 -18.94
N TYR A 402 1.09 6.55 -19.42
CA TYR A 402 2.27 7.42 -19.44
C TYR A 402 2.90 7.56 -18.05
N PHE A 403 2.09 7.82 -17.02
CA PHE A 403 2.60 7.91 -15.65
C PHE A 403 3.02 6.54 -15.08
N ARG A 404 2.40 5.44 -15.52
CA ARG A 404 2.83 4.08 -15.11
C ARG A 404 4.22 3.76 -15.62
N GLU A 405 4.51 4.08 -16.88
CA GLU A 405 5.84 3.89 -17.46
C GLU A 405 6.87 4.79 -16.76
N ARG A 406 6.58 6.08 -16.65
CA ARG A 406 7.51 7.07 -16.08
C ARG A 406 7.75 6.90 -14.58
N LEU A 407 6.72 6.55 -13.83
CA LEU A 407 6.77 6.46 -12.37
C LEU A 407 6.75 5.03 -11.88
N ASP A 408 6.89 4.03 -12.75
CA ASP A 408 6.80 2.61 -12.39
C ASP A 408 5.52 2.26 -11.58
N SER A 409 4.42 2.94 -11.93
CA SER A 409 3.12 2.86 -11.25
C SER A 409 3.15 3.21 -9.73
N GLU A 410 4.19 3.86 -9.23
CA GLU A 410 4.38 4.14 -7.79
C GLU A 410 3.44 5.22 -7.23
N PHE A 411 2.77 5.96 -8.11
CA PHE A 411 1.69 6.89 -7.77
C PHE A 411 0.35 6.18 -7.47
N LEU A 412 0.30 4.86 -7.59
CA LEU A 412 -0.86 4.02 -7.26
C LEU A 412 -0.57 3.18 -6.01
N THR A 413 -1.62 2.87 -5.25
CA THR A 413 -1.48 1.99 -4.08
C THR A 413 -1.11 0.58 -4.55
N THR A 414 -0.09 -0.02 -3.95
CA THR A 414 0.30 -1.40 -4.23
C THR A 414 -0.77 -2.37 -3.71
N TYR A 415 -1.24 -3.26 -4.58
CA TYR A 415 -2.14 -4.35 -4.22
C TYR A 415 -1.33 -5.57 -3.73
N LYS A 416 -2.01 -6.69 -3.52
CA LYS A 416 -1.41 -7.92 -3.01
C LYS A 416 -0.42 -8.54 -4.01
N TYR A 417 0.51 -9.36 -3.52
CA TYR A 417 1.31 -10.26 -4.33
C TYR A 417 0.41 -11.10 -5.24
N SER A 418 0.93 -11.37 -6.42
CA SER A 418 0.29 -12.23 -7.42
C SER A 418 1.36 -12.71 -8.39
N ASN A 419 1.13 -13.86 -9.02
CA ASN A 419 1.93 -14.35 -10.14
C ASN A 419 1.65 -13.57 -11.45
N ALA A 420 1.29 -12.30 -11.32
CA ALA A 420 1.00 -11.41 -12.44
C ALA A 420 2.30 -10.93 -13.08
N GLU A 421 2.21 -10.48 -14.33
CA GLU A 421 3.34 -9.94 -15.10
C GLU A 421 3.98 -8.70 -14.45
N TYR A 422 3.23 -8.03 -13.57
CA TYR A 422 3.66 -6.87 -12.82
C TYR A 422 2.93 -6.79 -11.47
N THR A 423 3.45 -6.00 -10.54
CA THR A 423 2.80 -5.74 -9.26
C THR A 423 1.48 -5.00 -9.47
N ARG A 424 0.38 -5.70 -9.19
CA ARG A 424 -0.98 -5.16 -9.30
C ARG A 424 -1.13 -3.90 -8.45
N LYS A 425 -1.82 -2.91 -8.99
CA LYS A 425 -2.08 -1.63 -8.34
C LYS A 425 -3.58 -1.39 -8.14
N TYR A 426 -3.87 -0.47 -7.22
CA TYR A 426 -5.21 0.04 -6.93
C TYR A 426 -5.28 1.54 -7.20
N LEU A 427 -6.24 1.94 -8.03
CA LEU A 427 -6.57 3.31 -8.39
C LEU A 427 -7.79 3.78 -7.58
N GLY A 428 -7.61 4.81 -6.75
CA GLY A 428 -8.69 5.35 -5.93
C GLY A 428 -9.70 6.18 -6.72
N LEU A 429 -10.99 6.10 -6.36
CA LEU A 429 -12.06 6.90 -7.00
C LEU A 429 -11.84 8.43 -6.91
N SER A 430 -11.08 8.90 -5.92
CA SER A 430 -10.65 10.30 -5.83
C SER A 430 -9.63 10.65 -6.92
N GLN A 431 -8.69 9.76 -7.21
CA GLN A 431 -7.73 9.91 -8.31
C GLN A 431 -8.46 9.85 -9.67
N VAL A 432 -9.41 8.93 -9.84
CA VAL A 432 -10.27 8.85 -11.05
C VAL A 432 -10.97 10.18 -11.29
N ARG A 433 -11.64 10.72 -10.27
CA ARG A 433 -12.32 12.01 -10.35
C ARG A 433 -11.35 13.14 -10.71
N ARG A 434 -10.19 13.20 -10.05
CA ARG A 434 -9.19 14.24 -10.31
C ARG A 434 -8.61 14.15 -11.72
N LEU A 435 -8.36 12.96 -12.24
CA LEU A 435 -7.84 12.77 -13.59
C LEU A 435 -8.86 13.18 -14.65
N ILE A 436 -10.14 12.80 -14.50
CA ILE A 436 -11.20 13.26 -15.42
C ILE A 436 -11.32 14.79 -15.42
N LYS A 437 -11.10 15.44 -14.26
CA LYS A 437 -11.07 16.91 -14.14
C LYS A 437 -9.88 17.59 -14.82
N THR A 438 -8.92 16.84 -15.35
CA THR A 438 -7.83 17.43 -16.15
C THR A 438 -8.14 17.48 -17.63
N PHE A 439 -9.28 16.92 -18.06
CA PHE A 439 -9.66 16.89 -19.47
C PHE A 439 -10.77 17.92 -19.76
N PRO A 440 -10.55 18.89 -20.68
CA PRO A 440 -11.47 20.00 -20.92
C PRO A 440 -12.67 19.61 -21.81
N ILE A 441 -13.25 18.44 -21.56
CA ILE A 441 -14.26 17.81 -22.45
C ILE A 441 -15.51 18.67 -22.70
N LEU A 442 -15.86 19.56 -21.78
CA LEU A 442 -17.02 20.46 -21.93
C LEU A 442 -16.70 21.71 -22.75
N GLU A 443 -15.43 21.93 -23.09
CA GLU A 443 -14.93 23.15 -23.73
C GLU A 443 -14.25 22.85 -25.08
N LEU A 444 -14.16 21.57 -25.49
CA LEU A 444 -13.59 21.17 -26.76
C LEU A 444 -14.47 21.59 -27.93
N ASN A 445 -13.86 22.15 -28.97
CA ASN A 445 -14.45 22.24 -30.30
C ASN A 445 -14.04 21.03 -31.17
N ASN A 446 -14.57 20.95 -32.40
CA ASN A 446 -14.30 19.83 -33.32
C ASN A 446 -12.81 19.74 -33.74
N GLU A 447 -12.12 20.87 -33.84
CA GLU A 447 -10.69 20.91 -34.21
C GLU A 447 -9.83 20.39 -33.06
N ASP A 448 -10.12 20.82 -31.83
CA ASP A 448 -9.45 20.35 -30.62
C ASP A 448 -9.63 18.84 -30.45
N GLU A 449 -10.84 18.33 -30.66
CA GLU A 449 -11.14 16.90 -30.65
C GLU A 449 -10.27 16.13 -31.65
N ALA A 450 -10.13 16.63 -32.88
CA ALA A 450 -9.27 16.02 -33.89
C ALA A 450 -7.79 16.04 -33.48
N LEU A 451 -7.33 17.14 -32.87
CA LEU A 451 -5.97 17.27 -32.36
C LEU A 451 -5.69 16.28 -31.21
N PHE A 452 -6.62 16.11 -30.28
CA PHE A 452 -6.50 15.12 -29.20
C PHE A 452 -6.44 13.69 -29.77
N LYS A 453 -7.35 13.34 -30.69
CA LYS A 453 -7.34 12.02 -31.36
C LYS A 453 -6.00 11.75 -32.06
N LYS A 454 -5.48 12.73 -32.80
CA LYS A 454 -4.16 12.62 -33.44
C LYS A 454 -3.04 12.44 -32.41
N ALA A 455 -3.09 13.17 -31.30
CA ALA A 455 -2.08 13.06 -30.25
C ALA A 455 -2.11 11.68 -29.54
N PHE A 456 -3.28 11.09 -29.33
CA PHE A 456 -3.42 9.72 -28.78
C PHE A 456 -2.85 8.68 -29.74
N LEU A 457 -3.18 8.76 -31.03
CA LEU A 457 -2.64 7.86 -32.06
C LEU A 457 -1.11 7.92 -32.13
N ASN A 458 -0.55 9.12 -32.03
CA ASN A 458 0.90 9.34 -32.04
C ASN A 458 1.57 9.06 -30.68
N LYS A 459 0.80 8.66 -29.66
CA LYS A 459 1.27 8.47 -28.27
C LYS A 459 2.07 9.67 -27.73
N ASN A 460 1.68 10.88 -28.10
CA ASN A 460 2.45 12.09 -27.78
C ASN A 460 1.88 12.80 -26.54
N PHE A 461 2.39 12.43 -25.36
CA PHE A 461 1.97 13.04 -24.10
C PHE A 461 2.31 14.53 -24.01
N THR A 462 3.42 14.98 -24.60
CA THR A 462 3.78 16.42 -24.61
C THR A 462 2.76 17.24 -25.39
N GLN A 463 2.28 16.73 -26.52
CA GLN A 463 1.23 17.38 -27.30
C GLN A 463 -0.07 17.47 -26.51
N ILE A 464 -0.50 16.37 -25.88
CA ILE A 464 -1.70 16.36 -25.02
C ILE A 464 -1.57 17.38 -23.90
N LYS A 465 -0.42 17.38 -23.23
CA LYS A 465 -0.11 18.33 -22.16
C LYS A 465 -0.16 19.78 -22.63
N ASN A 466 0.26 20.08 -23.86
CA ASN A 466 0.17 21.43 -24.42
C ASN A 466 -1.28 21.80 -24.77
N LEU A 467 -2.05 20.88 -25.35
CA LEU A 467 -3.46 21.12 -25.67
C LEU A 467 -4.29 21.44 -24.41
N ILE A 468 -4.12 20.68 -23.33
CA ILE A 468 -4.86 20.92 -22.09
C ILE A 468 -4.47 22.21 -21.37
N LYS A 469 -3.32 22.85 -21.67
CA LYS A 469 -2.95 24.15 -21.07
C LYS A 469 -3.77 25.31 -21.60
N ASN A 470 -4.45 25.12 -22.73
CA ASN A 470 -5.24 26.16 -23.36
C ASN A 470 -6.61 26.35 -22.67
N TYR A 471 -6.90 25.58 -21.61
CA TYR A 471 -8.16 25.55 -20.85
C TYR A 471 -7.87 25.56 -19.35
#